data_AF-A0A7S2BDL5-F1
#
_entry.id   AF-A0A7S2BDL5-F1
#
_cell.length_a   1.000
_cell.length_b   1.000
_cell.length_c   1.000
_cell.angle_alpha   90.00
_cell.angle_beta   90.00
_cell.angle_gamma   90.00
#
_symmetry.space_group_name_H-M   'P 1'
#
loop_
_entity.id
_entity.type
_entity.pdbx_description
1 polymer ?
#
loop_
_entity_poly.entity_id
_entity_poly.type
_entity_poly.pdbx_seq_one_letter_code
_entity_poly.pdbx_strand_id
1 'polypeptide(L)'
;WTSLKSMPVATQTALVSTLKRLQAQKRTELTALIVGKNGVGKSSVVNTIFGDRIVNTPVSTIEPDATRQYSRVASDFTLSIINSPGLLQGDGVSDRAMTEISKCANG
;
A
#
# COMPACT_ATOMS: atom_id res chain seq x y z
N TRP A 1 14.73 -3.26 0.69
CA TRP A 1 13.80 -2.84 1.75
C TRP A 1 14.53 -2.76 3.08
N THR A 2 14.96 -1.58 3.52
CA THR A 2 15.83 -1.45 4.72
C THR A 2 15.10 -1.82 6.02
N SER A 3 13.89 -1.30 6.22
CA SER A 3 13.08 -1.52 7.43
C SER A 3 12.56 -2.94 7.61
N LEU A 4 12.72 -3.82 6.60
CA LEU A 4 12.44 -5.25 6.76
C LEU A 4 13.38 -5.87 7.81
N LYS A 5 14.64 -5.40 7.87
CA LYS A 5 15.65 -5.93 8.80
C LYS A 5 15.30 -5.66 10.27
N SER A 6 14.49 -4.63 10.55
CA SER A 6 14.03 -4.29 11.90
C SER A 6 12.74 -4.98 12.31
N MET A 7 12.07 -5.72 11.41
CA MET A 7 10.90 -6.51 11.76
C MET A 7 11.29 -7.77 12.54
N PRO A 8 10.37 -8.38 13.32
CA PRO A 8 10.62 -9.67 13.95
C PRO A 8 11.04 -10.74 12.92
N VAL A 9 11.95 -11.64 13.30
CA VAL A 9 12.49 -12.68 12.40
C VAL A 9 11.36 -13.50 11.76
N ALA A 10 10.34 -13.89 12.54
CA ALA A 10 9.19 -14.63 12.03
C ALA A 10 8.46 -13.87 10.90
N THR A 11 8.30 -12.54 11.03
CA THR A 11 7.70 -11.68 10.01
C THR A 11 8.58 -11.60 8.76
N GLN A 12 9.90 -11.43 8.93
CA GLN A 12 10.85 -11.43 7.81
C GLN A 12 10.77 -12.73 7.01
N THR A 13 10.81 -13.87 7.72
CA THR A 13 10.73 -15.21 7.12
C THR A 13 9.41 -15.42 6.38
N ALA A 14 8.27 -15.08 7.00
CA ALA A 14 6.96 -15.23 6.39
C ALA A 14 6.81 -14.38 5.11
N LEU A 15 7.29 -13.14 5.15
CA LEU A 15 7.26 -12.25 4.00
C LEU A 15 8.14 -12.78 2.86
N VAL A 16 9.41 -13.07 3.13
CA VAL A 16 10.34 -13.59 2.11
C VAL A 16 9.84 -14.91 1.52
N SER A 17 9.29 -15.81 2.34
CA SER A 17 8.67 -17.06 1.87
C SER A 17 7.51 -16.78 0.91
N THR A 18 6.65 -15.82 1.24
CA THR A 18 5.53 -15.40 0.38
C THR A 18 6.02 -14.84 -0.96
N LEU A 19 7.05 -13.98 -0.95
CA LEU A 19 7.63 -13.42 -2.17
C LEU A 19 8.26 -14.51 -3.05
N LYS A 20 9.03 -15.42 -2.46
CA LYS A 20 9.61 -16.57 -3.17
C LYS A 20 8.54 -17.47 -3.81
N ARG A 21 7.41 -17.66 -3.14
CA ARG A 21 6.27 -18.41 -3.69
C ARG A 21 5.70 -17.72 -4.94
N LEU A 22 5.62 -16.39 -4.97
CA LEU A 22 5.21 -15.63 -6.15
C LEU A 22 6.26 -15.71 -7.27
N GLN A 23 7.56 -15.68 -6.94
CA GLN A 23 8.64 -15.88 -7.91
C GLN A 23 8.61 -17.26 -8.55
N ALA A 24 8.31 -18.31 -7.79
CA ALA A 24 8.10 -19.66 -8.33
C ALA A 24 6.93 -19.74 -9.33
N GLN A 25 5.98 -18.79 -9.25
CA GLN A 25 4.88 -18.62 -10.21
C GLN A 25 5.26 -17.68 -11.36
N LYS A 26 6.56 -17.42 -11.59
CA LYS A 26 7.10 -16.50 -12.61
C LYS A 26 6.64 -15.05 -12.45
N ARG A 27 6.36 -14.60 -11.22
CA ARG A 27 6.06 -13.19 -10.91
C ARG A 27 7.25 -12.54 -10.25
N THR A 28 7.66 -11.38 -10.73
CA THR A 28 8.75 -10.58 -10.15
C THR A 28 8.24 -9.32 -9.45
N GLU A 29 6.94 -9.04 -9.54
CA GLU A 29 6.31 -7.88 -8.92
C GLU A 29 4.87 -8.15 -8.48
N LEU A 30 4.41 -7.35 -7.52
CA LEU A 30 3.03 -7.27 -7.07
C LEU A 30 2.70 -5.81 -6.76
N THR A 31 1.62 -5.31 -7.34
CA THR A 31 1.02 -4.03 -6.97
C THR A 31 -0.33 -4.26 -6.31
N ALA A 32 -0.51 -3.74 -5.10
CA ALA A 32 -1.78 -3.80 -4.37
C ALA A 32 -2.35 -2.40 -4.17
N LEU A 33 -3.60 -2.18 -4.60
CA LEU A 33 -4.35 -0.95 -4.34
C LEU A 33 -5.16 -1.11 -3.05
N ILE A 34 -5.01 -0.17 -2.12
CA ILE A 34 -5.80 -0.13 -0.88
C ILE A 34 -6.89 0.92 -1.03
N VAL A 35 -8.15 0.48 -0.99
CA VAL A 35 -9.36 1.32 -1.04
C VAL A 35 -10.16 1.22 0.25
N GLY A 36 -11.00 2.21 0.52
CA GLY A 36 -11.88 2.24 1.69
C GLY A 36 -12.44 3.62 1.97
N LYS A 37 -13.23 3.78 3.03
CA LYS A 37 -13.72 5.10 3.47
C LYS A 37 -12.57 5.95 4.04
N ASN A 38 -12.87 7.21 4.34
CA ASN A 38 -11.94 8.05 5.07
C ASN A 38 -11.75 7.54 6.52
N GLY A 39 -10.56 7.69 7.09
CA GLY A 39 -10.29 7.39 8.50
C GLY A 39 -10.19 5.90 8.88
N VAL A 40 -10.42 4.96 7.95
CA VAL A 40 -10.36 3.50 8.25
C VAL A 40 -8.95 2.92 8.40
N GLY A 41 -7.90 3.77 8.33
CA GLY A 41 -6.52 3.35 8.54
C GLY A 41 -5.75 2.90 7.29
N LYS A 42 -6.21 3.22 6.07
CA LYS A 42 -5.54 2.86 4.80
C LYS A 42 -4.03 3.17 4.80
N SER A 43 -3.67 4.41 5.14
CA SER A 43 -2.28 4.87 5.21
C SER A 43 -1.48 4.23 6.35
N SER A 44 -2.14 3.89 7.46
CA SER A 44 -1.52 3.13 8.56
C SER A 44 -1.16 1.71 8.13
N VAL A 45 -2.00 1.07 7.30
CA VAL A 45 -1.70 -0.25 6.71
C VAL A 45 -0.48 -0.17 5.80
N VAL A 46 -0.35 0.87 4.97
CA VAL A 46 0.86 1.07 4.14
C VAL A 46 2.12 1.14 4.99
N ASN A 47 2.11 1.96 6.05
CA ASN A 47 3.23 2.09 6.98
C ASN A 47 3.54 0.77 7.68
N THR A 48 2.50 0.03 8.07
CA THR A 48 2.63 -1.28 8.73
C THR A 48 3.24 -2.31 7.79
N ILE A 49 2.76 -2.40 6.55
CA ILE A 49 3.29 -3.32 5.54
C ILE A 49 4.77 -3.06 5.32
N PHE A 50 5.19 -1.79 5.19
CA PHE A 50 6.60 -1.46 4.95
C PHE A 50 7.45 -1.40 6.22
N GLY A 51 6.86 -1.46 7.40
CA GLY A 51 7.57 -1.33 8.68
C GLY A 51 8.26 0.01 8.85
N ASP A 52 7.74 1.06 8.22
CA ASP A 52 8.33 2.40 8.22
C ASP A 52 7.24 3.48 8.10
N ARG A 53 7.50 4.67 8.62
CA ARG A 53 6.55 5.79 8.60
C ARG A 53 6.67 6.58 7.29
N ILE A 54 6.25 5.95 6.20
CA ILE A 54 6.37 6.48 4.83
C ILE A 54 5.25 7.49 4.51
N VAL A 55 4.04 7.19 4.94
CA VAL A 55 2.89 8.08 4.77
C VAL A 55 2.70 8.88 6.05
N ASN A 56 2.69 10.21 5.92
CA ASN A 56 2.34 11.05 7.05
C ASN A 56 0.88 10.78 7.45
N THR A 57 0.68 10.44 8.72
CA THR A 57 -0.61 10.11 9.31
C THR A 57 -0.86 11.08 10.46
N PRO A 58 -1.11 12.38 10.16
CA PRO A 58 -1.47 13.32 11.21
C PRO A 58 -2.82 12.92 11.82
N VAL A 59 -3.01 13.24 13.10
CA VAL A 59 -4.26 12.99 13.84
C VAL A 59 -5.44 13.77 13.23
N SER A 60 -5.15 14.87 12.52
CA SER A 60 -6.09 15.57 11.66
C SER A 60 -6.33 14.77 10.38
N THR A 61 -7.60 14.56 10.05
CA THR A 61 -8.22 13.85 8.91
C THR A 61 -7.79 14.25 7.49
N ILE A 62 -6.58 14.77 7.30
CA ILE A 62 -6.03 15.16 6.00
C ILE A 62 -5.65 13.88 5.26
N GLU A 63 -6.60 13.38 4.50
CA GLU A 63 -6.48 12.23 3.60
C GLU A 63 -5.58 12.55 2.39
N PRO A 64 -5.09 11.53 1.67
CA PRO A 64 -4.42 11.75 0.40
C PRO A 64 -5.37 12.42 -0.60
N ASP A 65 -4.93 13.52 -1.19
CA ASP A 65 -5.64 14.21 -2.29
C ASP A 65 -5.63 13.45 -3.62
N ALA A 66 -4.73 12.47 -3.74
CA ALA A 66 -4.47 11.69 -4.93
C ALA A 66 -3.93 10.31 -4.54
N THR A 67 -4.00 9.36 -5.48
CA THR A 67 -3.35 8.06 -5.31
C THR A 67 -1.83 8.21 -5.25
N ARG A 68 -1.17 7.44 -4.37
CA ARG A 68 0.29 7.42 -4.26
C ARG A 68 0.81 5.99 -4.17
N GLN A 69 1.77 5.65 -5.04
CA GLN A 69 2.44 4.35 -5.02
C GLN A 69 3.71 4.39 -4.18
N TYR A 70 3.89 3.36 -3.36
CA TYR A 70 5.08 3.14 -2.56
C TYR A 70 5.64 1.76 -2.89
N SER A 71 6.92 1.69 -3.25
CA SER A 71 7.56 0.44 -3.69
C SER A 71 8.78 0.09 -2.85
N ARG A 72 8.99 -1.20 -2.62
CA ARG A 72 10.20 -1.76 -2.02
C ARG A 72 10.57 -3.05 -2.72
N VAL A 73 11.88 -3.29 -2.85
CA VAL A 73 12.41 -4.56 -3.36
C VAL A 73 12.90 -5.42 -2.20
N ALA A 74 12.53 -6.70 -2.22
CA ALA A 74 13.04 -7.75 -1.33
C ALA A 74 13.16 -9.06 -2.11
N SER A 75 14.30 -9.75 -1.99
CA SER A 75 14.58 -11.01 -2.71
C SER A 75 14.30 -10.93 -4.21
N ASP A 76 14.77 -9.86 -4.88
CA ASP A 76 14.54 -9.63 -6.32
C ASP A 76 13.05 -9.59 -6.73
N PHE A 77 12.18 -9.26 -5.78
CA PHE A 77 10.76 -9.08 -5.99
C PHE A 77 10.34 -7.65 -5.61
N THR A 78 9.60 -6.99 -6.48
CA THR A 78 9.07 -5.63 -6.28
C THR A 78 7.68 -5.69 -5.66
N LEU A 79 7.54 -5.22 -4.42
CA LEU A 79 6.23 -5.00 -3.80
C LEU A 79 5.88 -3.51 -3.86
N SER A 80 4.75 -3.20 -4.49
CA SER A 80 4.17 -1.86 -4.61
C SER A 80 2.82 -1.81 -3.91
N ILE A 81 2.59 -0.80 -3.08
CA ILE A 81 1.29 -0.52 -2.47
C ILE A 81 0.82 0.86 -2.92
N ILE A 82 -0.37 0.95 -3.50
CA ILE A 82 -1.02 2.19 -3.89
C ILE A 82 -2.00 2.59 -2.78
N ASN A 83 -1.72 3.72 -2.14
CA ASN A 83 -2.60 4.37 -1.17
C ASN A 83 -3.58 5.27 -1.92
N SER A 84 -4.89 5.10 -1.74
CA SER A 84 -5.91 5.92 -2.41
C SER A 84 -6.54 6.96 -1.47
N PRO A 85 -7.16 8.02 -2.03
CA PRO A 85 -8.20 8.78 -1.32
C PRO A 85 -9.34 7.86 -0.89
N GLY A 86 -10.10 8.23 0.15
CA GLY A 86 -11.26 7.43 0.51
C GLY A 86 -12.45 7.61 -0.44
N LEU A 87 -13.23 6.55 -0.55
CA LEU A 87 -14.27 6.41 -1.57
C LEU A 87 -15.52 7.24 -1.32
N LEU A 88 -15.73 7.73 -0.09
CA LEU A 88 -16.95 8.42 0.30
C LEU A 88 -16.68 9.88 0.70
N GLN A 89 -17.59 10.76 0.27
CA GLN A 89 -17.63 12.16 0.66
C GLN A 89 -19.06 12.49 1.09
N GLY A 90 -19.27 12.77 2.39
CA GLY A 90 -20.61 12.86 2.96
C GLY A 90 -21.31 11.49 2.93
N ASP A 91 -22.51 11.45 2.37
CA ASP A 91 -23.32 10.25 2.15
C ASP A 91 -23.15 9.64 0.74
N GLY A 92 -22.38 10.30 -0.14
CA GLY A 92 -22.16 9.89 -1.53
C GLY A 92 -20.79 9.26 -1.79
N VAL A 93 -20.65 8.65 -2.98
CA VAL A 93 -19.36 8.23 -3.54
C VAL A 93 -18.61 9.45 -4.05
N SER A 94 -17.29 9.50 -3.81
CA SER A 94 -16.44 10.58 -4.30
C SER A 94 -16.00 10.31 -5.75
N ASP A 95 -16.55 11.08 -6.70
CA ASP A 95 -16.14 11.04 -8.11
C ASP A 95 -14.65 11.33 -8.30
N ARG A 96 -14.11 12.22 -7.47
CA ARG A 96 -12.68 12.52 -7.43
C ARG A 96 -11.87 11.29 -7.04
N ALA A 97 -12.26 10.59 -5.98
CA ALA A 97 -11.57 9.36 -5.56
C ALA A 97 -11.63 8.27 -6.64
N MET A 98 -12.80 8.11 -7.28
CA MET A 98 -12.98 7.15 -8.37
C MET A 98 -12.12 7.49 -9.60
N THR A 99 -11.99 8.78 -9.91
CA THR A 99 -11.11 9.27 -10.99
C THR A 99 -9.65 8.94 -10.70
N GLU A 100 -9.17 9.23 -9.48
CA GLU A 100 -7.79 8.92 -9.09
C GLU A 100 -7.50 7.41 -9.10
N ILE A 101 -8.42 6.59 -8.60
CA ILE A 101 -8.29 5.13 -8.64
C ILE A 101 -8.26 4.61 -10.08
N SER A 102 -9.09 5.17 -10.97
CA SER A 102 -9.14 4.76 -12.37
C SER A 102 -7.83 5.04 -13.10
N LYS A 103 -7.13 6.13 -12.76
CA LYS A 103 -5.80 6.44 -13.30
C LYS A 103 -4.76 5.36 -12.96
N CYS A 104 -4.86 4.74 -11.79
CA CYS A 104 -3.95 3.67 -11.37
C CYS A 104 -4.32 2.30 -11.92
N ALA A 105 -5.60 2.02 -12.15
CA ALA A 105 -6.07 0.72 -12.64
C ALA A 105 -5.87 0.55 -14.16
N ASN A 106 -5.86 1.66 -14.89
CA ASN A 106 -5.73 1.68 -16.35
C ASN A 106 -4.30 2.00 -16.83
N GLY A 107 -3.34 2.07 -15.91
CA GLY A 107 -1.92 2.34 -16.17
C GLY A 107 -1.08 1.08 -16.26
#